data_AF-A0A4R4TPU9-F1
#
_entry.id   AF-A0A4R4TPU9-F1
#
_cell.length_a   1.000
_cell.length_b   1.000
_cell.length_c   1.000
_cell.angle_alpha   90.00
_cell.angle_beta   90.00
_cell.angle_gamma   90.00
#
_symmetry.space_group_name_H-M   'P 1'
#
loop_
_entity.id
_entity.type
_entity.pdbx_description
1 polymer ?
#
loop_
_entity_poly.entity_id
_entity_poly.type
_entity_poly.pdbx_seq_one_letter_code
_entity_poly.pdbx_strand_id
1 'polypeptide(L)' 'MLVETATGRVLNPLPSADVAWVAEDRLLYRRPLGSNDFVLAEPTGRELIRQPLPRQLVDFEVTVAPR' A
#
# COMPACT_ATOMS: atom_id res chain seq x y z
N MET A 1 8.15 2.65 -8.20
CA MET A 1 8.36 4.09 -7.92
C MET A 1 7.05 4.82 -8.19
N LEU A 2 6.81 5.93 -7.50
CA LEU A 2 5.72 6.84 -7.78
C LEU A 2 6.16 7.82 -8.87
N VAL A 3 5.37 7.89 -9.94
CA VAL A 3 5.68 8.69 -11.13
C VAL A 3 4.47 9.52 -11.51
N GLU A 4 4.68 10.79 -11.82
CA GLU A 4 3.67 11.65 -12.44
C GLU A 4 3.49 11.24 -13.91
N THR A 5 2.28 10.82 -14.27
CA THR A 5 2.01 10.24 -15.60
C THR A 5 2.13 11.24 -16.74
N ALA A 6 1.79 12.51 -16.51
CA ALA A 6 1.84 13.55 -17.54
C ALA A 6 3.26 13.89 -17.99
N THR A 7 4.24 13.80 -17.09
CA THR A 7 5.62 14.25 -17.34
C THR A 7 6.64 13.11 -17.31
N GLY A 8 6.26 11.94 -16.78
CA GLY A 8 7.18 10.86 -16.47
C GLY A 8 8.12 11.17 -15.30
N ARG A 9 7.90 12.29 -14.59
CA ARG A 9 8.74 12.69 -13.46
C ARG A 9 8.54 11.72 -12.30
N VAL A 10 9.65 11.17 -11.82
CA VAL A 10 9.66 10.41 -10.56
C VAL A 10 9.43 11.36 -9.40
N LEU A 11 8.38 11.10 -8.62
CA LEU A 11 8.06 11.89 -7.42
C LEU A 11 8.74 11.30 -6.18
N ASN A 12 8.68 9.97 -6.02
CA ASN A 12 9.28 9.27 -4.89
C ASN A 12 9.46 7.76 -5.17
N PRO A 13 10.37 7.07 -4.46
CA PRO A 13 10.34 5.61 -4.42
C PRO A 13 9.06 5.12 -3.71
N LEU A 14 8.59 3.93 -4.07
CA LEU A 14 7.48 3.30 -3.34
C LEU A 14 8.02 2.58 -2.12
N PRO A 15 7.28 2.59 -0.99
CA PRO A 15 7.72 1.94 0.24
C PRO A 15 7.67 0.40 0.17
N SER A 16 6.88 -0.17 -0.75
CA SER A 16 6.72 -1.60 -0.95
C SER A 16 6.33 -1.92 -2.40
N ALA A 17 6.51 -3.16 -2.83
CA ALA A 17 6.01 -3.66 -4.11
C ALA A 17 4.47 -3.78 -4.09
N ASP A 18 3.90 -4.13 -2.93
CA ASP A 18 2.46 -4.26 -2.72
C ASP A 18 1.89 -2.94 -2.17
N VAL A 19 1.66 -1.99 -3.06
CA VAL A 19 1.06 -0.69 -2.75
C VAL A 19 -0.10 -0.40 -3.69
N ALA A 20 -1.18 0.15 -3.14
CA ALA A 20 -2.38 0.54 -3.87
C ALA A 20 -2.77 1.97 -3.54
N TRP A 21 -3.34 2.67 -4.52
CA TRP A 21 -4.05 3.93 -4.28
C TRP A 21 -5.42 3.64 -3.68
N VAL A 22 -5.76 4.34 -2.59
CA VAL A 22 -7.10 4.27 -1.97
C VAL A 22 -7.85 5.60 -2.07
N ALA A 23 -7.15 6.68 -2.38
CA ALA A 23 -7.67 7.97 -2.82
C ALA A 23 -6.60 8.69 -3.65
N GLU A 24 -6.90 9.87 -4.22
CA GLU A 24 -5.94 10.65 -5.03
C GLU A 24 -4.65 11.01 -4.27
N ASP A 25 -4.75 11.16 -2.96
CA ASP A 25 -3.68 11.61 -2.07
C ASP A 25 -3.26 10.54 -1.06
N ARG A 26 -3.70 9.28 -1.24
CA ARG A 26 -3.47 8.24 -0.23
C ARG A 26 -3.06 6.91 -0.84
N LEU A 27 -1.93 6.43 -0.33
CA LEU A 27 -1.37 5.12 -0.60
C LEU A 27 -1.64 4.20 0.59
N LEU A 28 -2.04 2.97 0.30
CA LEU A 28 -2.09 1.87 1.25
C LEU A 28 -1.04 0.84 0.84
N TYR A 29 -0.16 0.47 1.75
CA TYR A 29 0.81 -0.61 1.51
C TYR A 29 0.91 -1.56 2.69
N ARG A 30 1.25 -2.82 2.38
CA ARG A 30 1.68 -3.78 3.39
C ARG A 30 3.16 -3.60 3.64
N ARG A 31 3.55 -3.46 4.91
CA ARG A 31 4.94 -3.26 5.28
C ARG A 31 5.74 -4.53 4.99
N PRO A 32 6.85 -4.45 4.23
CA PRO A 32 7.72 -5.60 4.01
C PRO A 32 8.42 -5.94 5.32
N LEU A 33 8.45 -7.24 5.66
CA LEU A 33 9.14 -7.82 6.82
C LEU A 33 8.61 -7.31 8.18
N GLY A 34 7.98 -8.19 8.98
CA GLY A 34 7.47 -7.87 10.32
C GLY A 34 6.02 -8.30 10.54
N SER A 35 5.27 -7.55 11.35
CA SER A 35 3.90 -7.85 11.85
C SER A 35 2.78 -7.87 10.80
N ASN A 36 3.11 -7.83 9.50
CA ASN A 36 2.13 -7.74 8.40
C ASN A 36 1.21 -6.52 8.48
N ASP A 37 1.66 -5.44 9.11
CA ASP A 37 0.88 -4.22 9.26
C ASP A 37 0.57 -3.58 7.89
N PHE A 38 -0.60 -2.98 7.80
CA PHE A 38 -0.98 -2.10 6.71
C PHE A 38 -0.77 -0.65 7.15
N VAL A 39 -0.18 0.14 6.25
CA VAL A 39 0.11 1.55 6.48
C VAL A 39 -0.61 2.39 5.44
N LEU A 40 -1.39 3.36 5.93
CA LEU A 40 -1.93 4.44 5.12
C LEU A 40 -0.92 5.59 5.13
N ALA A 41 -0.53 6.08 3.96
CA ALA A 41 0.47 7.12 3.82
C ALA A 41 0.10 8.12 2.71
N GLU A 42 0.66 9.32 2.82
CA GLU A 42 0.67 10.30 1.73
C GLU A 42 1.71 9.92 0.65
N PRO A 43 1.60 10.45 -0.58
CA PRO A 43 2.55 10.17 -1.67
C PRO A 43 3.97 10.71 -1.38
N THR A 44 4.07 11.62 -0.42
CA THR A 44 5.33 12.14 0.13
C THR A 44 6.10 11.07 0.93
N GLY A 45 5.45 9.97 1.30
CA GLY A 45 5.99 8.91 2.17
C GLY A 45 5.65 9.10 3.64
N ARG A 46 4.90 10.14 4.00
CA ARG A 46 4.44 10.37 5.38
C ARG A 46 3.41 9.32 5.78
N GLU A 47 3.74 8.47 6.75
CA GLU A 47 2.79 7.54 7.36
C GLU A 47 1.72 8.33 8.15
N LEU A 48 0.44 8.03 7.92
CA LEU A 48 -0.71 8.64 8.58
C LEU A 48 -1.30 7.72 9.64
N ILE A 49 -1.59 6.48 9.26
CA ILE A 49 -2.19 5.47 10.12
C ILE A 49 -1.47 4.15 9.91
N ARG A 50 -1.25 3.42 11.01
CA ARG A 50 -0.79 2.05 11.00
C ARG A 50 -1.85 1.15 11.61
N GLN A 51 -2.21 0.10 10.87
CA GLN A 51 -3.16 -0.89 11.32
C GLN A 51 -2.49 -2.27 11.31
N PRO A 52 -2.39 -2.95 12.46
CA PRO A 52 -1.94 -4.33 12.47
C PRO A 52 -2.94 -5.21 11.74
N LEU A 53 -2.45 -6.21 11.00
CA LEU A 53 -3.34 -7.18 10.37
C LEU A 53 -4.06 -7.97 11.46
N PRO A 54 -5.41 -8.03 11.45
CA PRO A 54 -6.15 -8.90 12.34
C PRO A 54 -5.62 -10.32 12.24
N ARG A 55 -5.40 -10.98 13.39
CA ARG A 55 -4.76 -12.31 13.44
C ARG A 55 -5.50 -13.36 12.60
N GLN A 56 -6.83 -13.22 12.49
CA GLN A 56 -7.69 -14.10 11.73
C GLN A 56 -7.46 -14.01 10.21
N LEU A 57 -6.82 -12.94 9.73
CA LEU A 57 -6.54 -12.71 8.32
C LEU A 57 -5.10 -13.05 7.95
N VAL A 58 -4.27 -13.45 8.92
CA VAL A 58 -2.94 -13.98 8.65
C VAL A 58 -3.11 -15.28 7.87
N ASP A 59 -2.55 -15.33 6.66
CA ASP A 59 -2.62 -16.46 5.71
C ASP A 59 -4.03 -16.77 5.15
N PHE A 60 -4.98 -15.85 5.32
CA PHE A 60 -6.32 -15.99 4.75
C PHE A 60 -6.28 -15.77 3.22
N GLU A 61 -6.73 -16.77 2.46
CA GLU A 61 -6.78 -16.73 1.01
C GLU A 61 -8.24 -16.62 0.51
N VAL A 62 -8.48 -15.69 -0.41
CA VAL A 62 -9.78 -15.51 -1.06
C VAL A 62 -9.64 -15.79 -2.55
N THR A 63 -10.35 -16.82 -3.02
CA THR A 63 -10.48 -17.08 -4.46
C THR A 63 -11.76 -16.40 -4.98
N VAL A 64 -11.61 -15.48 -5.92
CA VAL A 64 -12.74 -14.85 -6.62
C VAL A 64 -12.84 -15.47 -8.01
N ALA A 65 -13.92 -16.21 -8.27
CA ALA A 65 -14.21 -16.73 -9.62
C ALA A 65 -15.01 -15.69 -10.43
N PRO A 66 -14.70 -15.48 -11.72
CA PRO A 66 -15.52 -14.65 -12.59
C PRO A 66 -16.93 -15.24 -12.74
N ARG A 67 -17.91 -14.34 -12.90
CA ARG A 67 -19.28 -14.72 -13.29
C ARG A 67 -19.42 -14.72 -14.80
#